data_AF-A0A9Q3VGV3-F1
#
_entry.id   AF-A0A9Q3VGV3-F1
#
_cell.length_a   1.000
_cell.length_b   1.000
_cell.length_c   1.000
_cell.angle_alpha   90.00
_cell.angle_beta   90.00
_cell.angle_gamma   90.00
#
_symmetry.space_group_name_H-M   'P 1'
#
loop_
_entity.id
_entity.type
_entity.pdbx_description
1 polymer ?
#
loop_
_entity_poly.entity_id
_entity_poly.type
_entity_poly.pdbx_seq_one_letter_code
_entity_poly.pdbx_strand_id
1 'polypeptide(L)'
;MPIRLRDASWSVRLSWSSLERSALEVYVGDRLVDVVVPTTLVSGALRGACSTTDGRGRVTLAWGMFDAERDDLPQVTFRRRRIRGRVGFGGETFTVGDRFWISAADGRFTEVTVTCRAGGDGSEPDVERRVVRVLRHRRIGAR
;
A
#
# COMPACT_ATOMS: atom_id res chain seq x y z
N MET A 1 -18.14 -3.88 -1.33
CA MET A 1 -17.99 -4.51 0.01
C MET A 1 -16.58 -4.20 0.54
N PRO A 2 -16.38 -3.82 1.81
CA PRO A 2 -15.04 -3.59 2.35
C PRO A 2 -14.26 -4.91 2.50
N ILE A 3 -13.01 -4.94 2.04
CA ILE A 3 -12.06 -6.00 2.37
C ILE A 3 -11.44 -5.62 3.71
N ARG A 4 -11.69 -6.44 4.73
CA ARG A 4 -11.08 -6.29 6.05
C ARG A 4 -9.71 -6.98 6.02
N LEU A 5 -8.68 -6.24 6.40
CA LEU A 5 -7.34 -6.79 6.55
C LEU A 5 -7.06 -6.88 8.03
N ARG A 6 -6.82 -8.10 8.52
CA ARG A 6 -6.49 -8.43 9.92
C ARG A 6 -7.40 -7.76 10.96
N ASP A 7 -8.44 -8.48 11.37
CA ASP A 7 -9.23 -8.31 12.61
C ASP A 7 -9.53 -6.87 13.09
N ALA A 8 -9.89 -5.99 12.16
CA ALA A 8 -10.57 -4.69 12.33
C ALA A 8 -9.74 -3.39 12.34
N SER A 9 -8.41 -3.44 12.24
CA SER A 9 -7.61 -2.21 12.24
C SER A 9 -7.59 -1.48 10.90
N TRP A 10 -7.62 -2.24 9.81
CA TRP A 10 -7.60 -1.75 8.45
C TRP A 10 -8.80 -2.24 7.66
N SER A 11 -9.33 -1.37 6.81
CA SER A 11 -10.22 -1.81 5.75
C SER A 11 -10.01 -1.00 4.50
N VAL A 12 -10.18 -1.67 3.37
CA VAL A 12 -10.16 -1.03 2.06
C VAL A 12 -11.49 -1.25 1.37
N ARG A 13 -11.91 -0.26 0.59
CA ARG A 13 -13.14 -0.32 -0.20
C ARG A 13 -12.82 0.08 -1.62
N LEU A 14 -13.38 -0.66 -2.56
CA LEU A 14 -13.52 -0.20 -3.92
C LEU A 14 -14.85 0.54 -4.03
N SER A 15 -14.79 1.79 -4.44
CA SER A 15 -15.94 2.58 -4.86
C SER A 15 -15.87 2.83 -6.36
N TRP A 16 -17.04 2.99 -6.96
CA TRP A 16 -17.20 3.28 -8.39
C TRP A 16 -17.90 4.62 -8.50
N SER A 17 -17.31 5.54 -9.26
CA SER A 17 -17.99 6.78 -9.63
C SER A 17 -18.93 6.55 -10.81
N SER A 18 -19.88 7.45 -11.00
CA SER A 18 -20.78 7.48 -12.17
C SER A 18 -20.06 7.67 -13.51
N LEU A 19 -18.75 7.93 -13.49
CA LEU A 19 -17.88 8.08 -14.66
C LEU A 19 -17.03 6.83 -14.93
N GLU A 20 -17.44 5.67 -14.39
CA GLU A 20 -16.75 4.37 -14.52
C GLU A 20 -15.30 4.36 -13.98
N ARG A 21 -14.94 5.36 -13.17
CA ARG A 21 -13.63 5.38 -12.50
C ARG A 21 -13.76 4.69 -11.15
N SER A 22 -12.98 3.63 -10.97
CA SER A 22 -12.80 2.98 -9.68
C SER A 22 -11.91 3.84 -8.78
N ALA A 23 -12.19 3.79 -7.47
CA ALA A 23 -11.38 4.42 -6.45
C ALA A 23 -11.12 3.44 -5.31
N LEU A 24 -9.88 3.44 -4.81
CA LEU A 24 -9.51 2.72 -3.59
C LEU A 24 -9.59 3.68 -2.41
N GLU A 25 -10.49 3.38 -1.48
CA GLU A 25 -10.57 4.07 -0.19
C GLU A 25 -9.85 3.24 0.88
N VAL A 26 -8.94 3.86 1.61
CA VAL A 26 -8.14 3.21 2.66
C VAL A 26 -8.53 3.77 4.03
N TYR A 27 -8.90 2.88 4.95
CA TYR A 27 -9.38 3.24 6.28
C TYR A 27 -8.55 2.61 7.39
N VAL A 28 -8.39 3.35 8.50
CA VAL A 28 -7.99 2.81 9.81
C VAL A 28 -9.19 2.89 10.74
N GLY A 29 -9.69 1.74 11.16
CA GLY A 29 -11.01 1.64 11.79
C GLY A 29 -12.07 2.23 10.86
N ASP A 30 -12.65 3.33 11.29
CA ASP A 30 -13.74 4.11 10.69
C ASP A 30 -13.25 5.46 10.11
N ARG A 31 -11.96 5.76 10.20
CA ARG A 31 -11.36 6.97 9.64
C ARG A 31 -10.76 6.72 8.26
N LEU A 32 -11.19 7.52 7.28
CA LEU A 32 -10.58 7.58 5.95
C LEU A 32 -9.16 8.17 6.05
N VAL A 33 -8.19 7.47 5.50
CA VAL A 33 -6.77 7.85 5.52
C VAL A 33 -6.30 8.33 4.16
N ASP A 34 -6.73 7.67 3.09
CA ASP A 34 -6.39 8.04 1.71
C ASP A 34 -7.47 7.58 0.74
N VAL A 35 -7.53 8.26 -0.41
CA VAL A 35 -8.34 7.88 -1.57
C VAL A 35 -7.43 7.91 -2.78
N VAL A 36 -7.40 6.78 -3.49
CA VAL A 36 -6.61 6.61 -4.69
C VAL A 36 -7.54 6.48 -5.88
N VAL A 37 -7.38 7.38 -6.84
CA VAL A 37 -8.12 7.36 -8.11
C VAL A 37 -7.09 7.24 -9.24
N PRO A 38 -7.29 6.34 -10.21
CA PRO A 38 -6.45 6.25 -11.39
C PRO A 38 -6.54 7.56 -12.18
N THR A 39 -5.39 8.21 -12.39
CA THR A 39 -5.29 9.41 -13.23
C THR A 39 -4.08 9.25 -14.14
N THR A 40 -4.17 9.78 -15.36
CA THR A 40 -3.07 9.77 -16.34
C THR A 40 -1.88 10.63 -15.92
N LEU A 41 -2.04 11.47 -14.89
CA LEU A 41 -1.04 12.44 -14.44
C LEU A 41 -0.18 11.95 -13.27
N VAL A 42 -0.60 10.89 -12.57
CA VAL A 42 0.11 10.39 -11.38
C VAL A 42 0.18 8.85 -11.44
N SER A 43 1.13 8.33 -12.21
CA SER A 43 1.42 6.90 -12.36
C SER A 43 2.41 6.36 -11.31
N GLY A 44 2.27 6.82 -10.06
CA GLY A 44 3.12 6.32 -8.98
C GLY A 44 2.66 4.94 -8.51
N ALA A 45 3.44 3.89 -8.79
CA ALA A 45 3.13 2.53 -8.34
C ALA A 45 2.92 2.44 -6.81
N LEU A 46 3.56 3.31 -6.04
CA LEU A 46 3.40 3.45 -4.58
C LEU A 46 2.79 4.80 -4.25
N ARG A 47 1.58 4.78 -3.66
CA ARG A 47 0.84 6.00 -3.30
C ARG A 47 1.07 6.39 -1.85
N GLY A 48 0.98 5.41 -0.94
CA GLY A 48 0.99 5.69 0.48
C GLY A 48 1.39 4.50 1.33
N ALA A 49 1.82 4.79 2.56
CA ALA A 49 2.02 3.79 3.58
C ALA A 49 1.76 4.39 4.97
N CYS A 50 1.10 3.62 5.83
CA CYS A 50 0.77 4.05 7.17
C CYS A 50 0.80 2.89 8.16
N SER A 51 1.24 3.16 9.39
CA SER A 51 1.20 2.21 10.50
C SER A 51 0.09 2.57 11.48
N THR A 52 -0.55 1.53 12.01
CA THR A 52 -1.42 1.60 13.19
C THR A 52 -0.98 0.57 14.24
N THR A 53 -1.51 0.69 15.45
CA THR A 53 -1.31 -0.28 16.53
C THR A 53 -2.65 -0.84 16.94
N ASP A 54 -2.71 -2.16 17.05
CA ASP A 54 -3.89 -2.91 17.45
C ASP A 54 -3.60 -3.85 18.63
N GLY A 55 -4.59 -4.67 18.99
CA GLY A 55 -4.46 -5.60 20.11
C GLY A 55 -3.39 -6.68 19.92
N ARG A 56 -2.89 -6.89 18.70
CA ARG A 56 -1.88 -7.91 18.36
C ARG A 56 -0.50 -7.31 18.10
N GLY A 57 -0.42 -6.01 17.84
CA GLY A 57 0.85 -5.31 17.69
C GLY A 57 0.76 -4.12 16.76
N ARG A 58 1.90 -3.76 16.16
CA ARG A 58 1.92 -2.71 15.13
C ARG A 58 1.80 -3.36 13.77
N VAL A 59 0.88 -2.88 12.94
CA VAL A 59 0.70 -3.30 11.55
C VAL A 59 0.94 -2.10 10.65
N THR A 60 1.68 -2.31 9.57
CA THR A 60 1.90 -1.28 8.55
C THR A 60 1.28 -1.74 7.23
N LEU A 61 0.47 -0.87 6.65
CA LEU A 61 -0.15 -1.05 5.36
C LEU A 61 0.52 -0.11 4.36
N ALA A 62 0.82 -0.60 3.17
CA ALA A 62 1.18 0.18 1.99
C ALA A 62 0.17 -0.09 0.88
N TRP A 63 -0.03 0.89 0.01
CA TRP A 63 -0.97 0.78 -1.09
C TRP A 63 -0.53 1.62 -2.29
N GLY A 64 -1.06 1.25 -3.45
CA GLY A 64 -0.76 1.92 -4.70
C GLY A 64 -1.62 1.42 -5.84
N MET A 65 -1.19 1.75 -7.05
CA MET A 65 -1.87 1.39 -8.29
C MET A 65 -0.93 0.69 -9.25
N PHE A 66 -1.50 -0.11 -10.13
CA PHE A 66 -0.83 -0.57 -11.34
C PHE A 66 -0.95 0.50 -12.42
N ASP A 67 0.07 0.56 -13.28
CA ASP A 67 -0.16 1.11 -14.61
C ASP A 67 -0.89 0.06 -15.45
N ALA A 68 -1.69 0.49 -16.42
CA ALA A 68 -2.63 -0.39 -17.13
C ALA A 68 -1.95 -1.54 -17.92
N GLU A 69 -0.63 -1.46 -18.11
CA GLU A 69 0.18 -2.41 -18.87
C GLU A 69 0.93 -3.43 -17.99
N ARG A 70 0.70 -3.45 -16.66
CA ARG A 70 1.45 -4.33 -15.74
C ARG A 70 0.60 -5.49 -15.24
N ASP A 71 1.07 -6.71 -15.50
CA ASP A 71 0.44 -7.96 -15.03
C ASP A 71 1.03 -8.50 -13.70
N ASP A 72 2.22 -8.02 -13.29
CA ASP A 72 2.90 -8.51 -12.10
C ASP A 72 2.62 -7.68 -10.84
N LEU A 73 2.37 -8.36 -9.72
CA LEU A 73 2.31 -7.74 -8.40
C LEU A 73 3.64 -7.04 -8.05
N PRO A 74 3.61 -5.83 -7.47
CA PRO A 74 4.82 -5.17 -7.02
C PRO A 74 5.51 -5.96 -5.92
N GLN A 75 6.85 -5.97 -5.95
CA GLN A 75 7.62 -6.43 -4.81
C GLN A 75 7.70 -5.31 -3.77
N VAL A 76 7.07 -5.51 -2.61
CA VAL A 76 7.01 -4.53 -1.53
C VAL A 76 7.95 -4.91 -0.40
N THR A 77 8.85 -3.99 -0.06
CA THR A 77 9.81 -4.15 1.05
C THR A 77 9.57 -3.09 2.12
N PHE A 78 9.20 -3.54 3.31
CA PHE A 78 9.07 -2.72 4.50
C PHE A 78 10.41 -2.61 5.21
N ARG A 79 10.84 -1.39 5.52
CA ARG A 79 12.15 -1.12 6.12
C ARG A 79 12.03 -0.42 7.45
N ARG A 80 12.82 -0.91 8.41
CA ARG A 80 12.97 -0.29 9.73
C ARG A 80 14.43 0.01 10.02
N ARG A 81 14.66 1.11 10.73
CA ARG A 81 15.96 1.49 11.25
C ARG A 81 16.34 0.57 12.43
N ARG A 82 17.57 0.09 12.44
CA ARG A 82 18.26 -0.53 13.58
C ARG A 82 19.55 0.25 13.87
N ILE A 83 20.17 -0.04 15.02
CA ILE A 83 21.43 0.59 15.43
C ILE A 83 22.54 0.39 14.38
N ARG A 84 22.59 -0.79 13.74
CA ARG A 84 23.59 -1.15 12.71
C ARG A 84 23.10 -1.08 11.25
N GLY A 85 22.07 -0.29 10.95
CA GLY A 85 21.60 -0.09 9.56
C GLY A 85 20.10 -0.30 9.36
N ARG A 86 19.69 -0.76 8.17
CA ARG A 86 18.28 -0.98 7.82
C ARG A 86 18.04 -2.46 7.54
N VAL A 87 16.92 -2.99 8.03
CA VAL A 87 16.47 -4.35 7.74
C VAL A 87 15.19 -4.27 6.93
N GLY A 88 15.15 -4.98 5.80
CA GLY A 88 14.00 -5.12 4.91
C GLY A 88 13.20 -6.37 5.23
N PHE A 89 11.88 -6.29 5.05
CA PHE A 89 10.93 -7.38 5.23
C PHE A 89 9.97 -7.39 4.04
N GLY A 90 9.72 -8.55 3.45
CA GLY A 90 8.69 -8.71 2.45
C GLY A 90 7.31 -8.49 3.06
N GLY A 91 6.44 -7.78 2.35
CA GLY A 91 5.04 -7.66 2.70
C GLY A 91 4.17 -8.66 1.96
N GLU A 92 3.10 -9.08 2.62
CA GLU A 92 2.05 -9.87 1.99
C GLU A 92 1.22 -8.94 1.10
N THR A 93 1.26 -9.17 -0.21
CA THR A 93 0.75 -8.24 -1.23
C THR A 93 -0.41 -8.85 -1.99
N PHE A 94 -1.47 -8.08 -2.19
CA PHE A 94 -2.71 -8.52 -2.85
C PHE A 94 -3.22 -7.45 -3.80
N THR A 95 -3.91 -7.89 -4.85
CA THR A 95 -4.71 -7.00 -5.70
C THR A 95 -6.03 -6.65 -5.02
N VAL A 96 -6.53 -5.45 -5.30
CA VAL A 96 -7.84 -4.97 -4.90
C VAL A 96 -8.54 -4.46 -6.15
N GLY A 97 -9.37 -5.31 -6.74
CA GLY A 97 -9.86 -5.09 -8.10
C GLY A 97 -8.71 -5.18 -9.11
N ASP A 98 -8.85 -4.50 -10.24
CA ASP A 98 -7.94 -4.71 -11.37
C ASP A 98 -6.75 -3.75 -11.39
N ARG A 99 -6.82 -2.65 -10.62
CA ARG A 99 -5.85 -1.54 -10.74
C ARG A 99 -5.18 -1.14 -9.45
N PHE A 100 -5.56 -1.73 -8.33
CA PHE A 100 -5.00 -1.38 -7.03
C PHE A 100 -4.34 -2.57 -6.39
N TRP A 101 -3.35 -2.27 -5.55
CA TRP A 101 -2.74 -3.26 -4.69
C TRP A 101 -2.58 -2.70 -3.29
N ILE A 102 -2.49 -3.63 -2.35
CA ILE A 102 -2.20 -3.38 -0.95
C ILE A 102 -1.14 -4.36 -0.48
N SER A 103 -0.32 -3.94 0.47
CA SER A 103 0.68 -4.80 1.09
C SER A 103 0.73 -4.56 2.58
N ALA A 104 0.77 -5.64 3.37
CA ALA A 104 0.77 -5.57 4.82
C ALA A 104 1.99 -6.27 5.41
N ALA A 105 2.52 -5.70 6.50
CA ALA A 105 3.56 -6.33 7.29
C ALA A 105 3.41 -6.01 8.78
N ASP A 106 3.70 -7.00 9.62
CA ASP A 106 3.76 -6.84 11.06
C ASP A 106 5.06 -6.14 11.47
N GLY A 107 4.93 -5.12 12.31
CA GLY A 107 6.03 -4.43 12.94
C GLY A 107 6.07 -2.93 12.68
N ARG A 108 7.11 -2.32 13.23
CA ARG A 108 7.39 -0.89 13.10
C ARG A 108 8.33 -0.66 11.93
N PHE A 109 7.80 -0.04 10.88
CA PHE A 109 8.57 0.38 9.72
C PHE A 109 8.60 1.91 9.63
N THR A 110 9.61 2.41 8.93
CA THR A 110 9.83 3.84 8.70
C THR A 110 9.78 4.19 7.22
N GLU A 111 9.96 3.19 6.38
CA GLU A 111 10.05 3.35 4.93
C GLU A 111 9.45 2.12 4.25
N VAL A 112 8.80 2.34 3.12
CA VAL A 112 8.37 1.28 2.20
C VAL A 112 9.04 1.53 0.87
N THR A 113 9.63 0.49 0.30
CA THR A 113 10.15 0.47 -1.06
C THR A 113 9.25 -0.43 -1.90
N VAL A 114 8.87 0.04 -3.08
CA VAL A 114 8.18 -0.75 -4.09
C VAL A 114 9.08 -0.87 -5.30
N THR A 115 9.17 -2.09 -5.80
CA THR A 115 9.89 -2.44 -7.01
C THR A 115 8.88 -3.05 -7.98
N CYS A 116 8.69 -2.41 -9.12
CA CYS A 116 7.84 -2.91 -10.19
C CYS A 116 8.71 -3.33 -11.37
N ARG A 117 8.47 -4.51 -11.95
CA ARG A 117 9.02 -4.84 -13.26
C ARG A 117 8.19 -4.13 -14.31
N ALA A 118 8.81 -3.31 -15.15
CA ALA A 118 8.16 -2.82 -16.37
C ALA A 118 8.02 -4.01 -17.32
N GLY A 119 6.84 -4.14 -17.95
CA GLY A 119 6.68 -5.03 -19.08
C GLY A 119 7.56 -4.49 -20.21
N GLY A 120 8.68 -5.16 -20.44
CA GLY A 120 9.60 -4.86 -21.53
C GLY A 120 9.51 -5.94 -22.59
N ASP A 121 9.58 -5.53 -23.85
CA ASP A 121 9.60 -6.33 -25.08
C ASP A 121 10.79 -7.31 -25.24
N GLY A 122 11.41 -7.74 -24.14
CA GLY A 122 12.63 -8.56 -24.13
C GLY A 122 13.91 -7.77 -23.87
N SER A 123 13.83 -6.44 -23.74
CA SER A 123 14.92 -5.60 -23.24
C SER A 123 14.97 -5.63 -21.70
N GLU A 124 16.16 -5.49 -21.11
CA GLU A 124 16.41 -5.55 -19.66
C GLU A 124 15.30 -4.84 -18.85
N PRO A 125 14.66 -5.49 -17.86
CA PRO A 125 13.45 -4.96 -17.26
C PRO A 125 13.73 -3.61 -16.60
N ASP A 126 13.05 -2.55 -17.05
CA ASP A 126 13.10 -1.28 -16.35
C ASP A 126 12.44 -1.45 -14.98
N VAL A 127 13.20 -1.17 -13.93
CA VAL A 127 12.78 -1.40 -12.54
C VAL A 127 12.45 -0.07 -11.92
N GLU A 128 11.15 0.25 -11.86
CA GLU A 128 10.71 1.43 -11.14
C GLU A 128 10.80 1.16 -9.63
N ARG A 129 11.64 1.95 -8.95
CA ARG A 129 11.78 1.91 -7.49
C ARG A 129 11.20 3.17 -6.85
N ARG A 130 10.14 3.01 -6.08
CA ARG A 130 9.53 4.10 -5.29
C ARG A 130 9.73 3.92 -3.81
N VAL A 131 9.91 5.02 -3.11
CA VAL A 131 10.13 5.05 -1.66
C VAL A 131 9.19 6.05 -1.01
N VAL A 132 8.40 5.59 -0.05
CA VAL A 132 7.58 6.49 0.79
C VAL A 132 7.90 6.30 2.26
N ARG A 133 7.75 7.38 3.03
CA ARG A 133 7.83 7.33 4.48
C ARG A 133 6.53 6.80 5.04
N VAL A 134 6.66 5.94 6.05
CA VAL A 134 5.51 5.39 6.75
C VAL A 134 4.95 6.45 7.70
N LEU A 135 3.74 6.89 7.43
CA LEU A 135 3.00 7.76 8.33
C LEU A 135 2.54 6.98 9.55
N ARG A 136 2.42 7.64 10.70
CA ARG A 136 1.91 7.02 11.92
C ARG A 136 0.54 7.56 12.22
N HIS A 137 -0.46 6.69 12.16
CA HIS A 137 -1.73 6.99 12.77
C HIS A 137 -1.62 6.68 14.27
N ARG A 138 -1.97 7.64 15.12
CA ARG A 138 -2.09 7.41 16.57
C ARG A 138 -3.55 7.06 16.84
N ARG A 139 -3.82 6.01 17.62
CA ARG A 139 -5.14 5.79 18.22
C ARG A 139 -5.54 7.08 18.92
N ILE A 140 -6.61 7.72 18.44
CA ILE A 140 -7.37 8.63 19.28
C ILE A 140 -8.19 7.68 20.15
N GLY A 141 -7.91 7.65 21.45
CA GLY A 141 -8.62 6.77 22.37
C GLY A 141 -10.13 7.00 22.23
N ALA A 142 -10.88 5.92 22.00
CA ALA A 142 -12.30 5.92 22.30
C ALA A 142 -12.44 6.27 23.78
N ARG A 143 -13.08 7.40 24.05
CA ARG A 143 -13.62 7.73 25.38
C ARG A 143 -14.95 7.03 25.54
#